data_AF-A0A1M6HZY3-F1
#
_entry.id   AF-A0A1M6HZY3-F1
#
_cell.length_a   1.000
_cell.length_b   1.000
_cell.length_c   1.000
_cell.angle_alpha   90.00
_cell.angle_beta   90.00
_cell.angle_gamma   90.00
#
_symmetry.space_group_name_H-M   'P 1'
#
loop_
_entity.id
_entity.type
_entity.pdbx_description
1 polymer ?
#
loop_
_entity_poly.entity_id
_entity_poly.type
_entity_poly.pdbx_seq_one_letter_code
_entity_poly.pdbx_strand_id
1 'polypeptide(L)'
;MDSITNYTEIMVENVIDDIIKKYDVCTCEKCKLDIKALSLNSLPPRYFVSEKGKMYKKIEVLDNQLKIDVVSAVTNAALTIKNNPIH
;
A
#
# COMPACT_ATOMS: atom_id res chain seq x y z
N MET A 1 -4.18 18.20 -17.13
CA MET A 1 -3.48 16.99 -17.62
C MET A 1 -4.01 15.85 -16.82
N ASP A 2 -4.71 14.95 -17.50
CA ASP A 2 -5.23 13.74 -16.89
C ASP A 2 -4.09 12.75 -16.75
N SER A 3 -3.98 12.11 -15.58
CA SER A 3 -2.96 11.10 -15.30
C SER A 3 -3.63 9.79 -14.91
N ILE A 4 -3.00 8.68 -15.31
CA ILE A 4 -3.39 7.34 -14.83
C ILE A 4 -2.77 7.15 -13.45
N THR A 5 -3.57 6.67 -12.49
CA THR A 5 -3.13 6.46 -11.11
C THR A 5 -3.59 5.09 -10.63
N ASN A 6 -2.72 4.38 -9.90
CA ASN A 6 -3.06 3.13 -9.24
C ASN A 6 -3.60 3.41 -7.83
N TYR A 7 -4.87 3.12 -7.60
CA TYR A 7 -5.50 3.32 -6.30
C TYR A 7 -4.93 2.42 -5.22
N THR A 8 -4.52 1.20 -5.57
CA THR A 8 -3.91 0.24 -4.64
C THR A 8 -2.60 0.79 -4.07
N GLU A 9 -1.79 1.48 -4.88
CA GLU A 9 -0.54 2.12 -4.42
C GLU A 9 -0.78 3.19 -3.36
N ILE A 10 -1.84 3.97 -3.52
CA ILE A 10 -2.20 5.02 -2.56
C ILE A 10 -2.64 4.42 -1.24
N MET A 11 -3.45 3.35 -1.31
CA MET A 11 -3.88 2.63 -0.13
C MET A 11 -2.71 2.00 0.64
N VAL A 12 -1.75 1.41 -0.07
CA VAL A 12 -0.54 0.87 0.55
C VAL A 12 0.26 1.98 1.22
N GLU A 13 0.47 3.13 0.55
CA GLU A 13 1.21 4.27 1.12
C GLU A 13 0.54 4.81 2.39
N ASN A 14 -0.79 4.83 2.45
CA ASN A 14 -1.53 5.30 3.61
C ASN A 14 -1.44 4.36 4.83
N VAL A 15 -1.09 3.09 4.63
CA VAL A 15 -1.12 2.04 5.68
C VAL A 15 0.29 1.64 6.13
N ILE A 16 1.28 1.78 5.27
CA ILE A 16 2.62 1.19 5.49
C ILE A 16 3.33 1.71 6.74
N ASP A 17 3.27 3.01 7.01
CA ASP A 17 3.99 3.60 8.16
C ASP A 17 3.39 3.17 9.50
N ASP A 18 2.06 3.07 9.57
CA ASP A 18 1.35 2.58 10.76
C ASP A 18 1.70 1.11 11.05
N ILE A 19 1.78 0.27 10.01
CA ILE A 19 2.17 -1.14 10.15
C ILE A 19 3.62 -1.26 10.59
N ILE A 20 4.54 -0.54 9.95
CA ILE A 20 5.97 -0.55 10.30
C ILE A 20 6.15 -0.19 11.77
N LYS A 21 5.48 0.88 12.23
CA LYS A 21 5.53 1.31 13.62
C LYS A 21 4.89 0.30 14.57
N LYS A 22 3.73 -0.26 14.21
CA LYS A 22 2.99 -1.22 15.06
C LYS A 22 3.78 -2.49 15.32
N TYR A 23 4.50 -2.98 14.31
CA TYR A 23 5.27 -4.21 14.42
C TYR A 23 6.76 -3.99 14.66
N ASP A 24 7.21 -2.76 14.93
CA ASP A 24 8.61 -2.43 15.18
C ASP A 24 9.54 -3.00 14.09
N VAL A 25 9.22 -2.66 12.84
CA VAL A 25 10.00 -3.04 11.65
C VAL A 25 11.01 -1.93 11.35
N CYS A 26 12.14 -2.28 10.73
CA CYS A 26 13.14 -1.29 10.30
C CYS A 26 12.49 -0.19 9.43
N THR A 27 12.79 1.07 9.76
CA THR A 27 12.21 2.26 9.13
C THR A 27 13.10 2.82 8.01
N CYS A 28 14.15 2.11 7.60
CA CYS A 28 15.00 2.60 6.51
C CYS A 28 14.24 2.57 5.18
N GLU A 29 14.61 3.47 4.27
CA GLU A 29 13.92 3.63 2.99
C GLU A 29 13.90 2.32 2.18
N LYS A 30 14.99 1.55 2.23
CA LYS A 30 15.10 0.27 1.53
C LYS A 30 14.08 -0.75 2.03
N CYS A 31 13.95 -0.92 3.35
CA CYS A 31 12.94 -1.80 3.93
C CYS A 31 11.52 -1.33 3.62
N LYS A 32 11.24 -0.02 3.67
CA LYS A 32 9.93 0.52 3.31
C LYS A 32 9.58 0.23 1.84
N LEU A 33 10.53 0.42 0.93
CA LEU A 33 10.35 0.11 -0.49
C LEU A 33 10.15 -1.39 -0.73
N ASP A 34 10.90 -2.26 -0.05
CA ASP A 34 10.74 -3.71 -0.16
C ASP A 34 9.35 -4.16 0.33
N ILE A 35 8.90 -3.63 1.48
CA ILE A 35 7.54 -3.91 2.00
C ILE A 35 6.49 -3.45 1.00
N LYS A 36 6.63 -2.25 0.44
CA LYS A 36 5.71 -1.71 -0.57
C LYS A 36 5.67 -2.59 -1.81
N ALA A 37 6.83 -2.99 -2.33
CA ALA A 37 6.94 -3.84 -3.53
C ALA A 37 6.29 -5.21 -3.31
N LEU A 38 6.60 -5.88 -2.19
CA LEU A 38 6.00 -7.17 -1.84
C LEU A 38 4.48 -7.08 -1.69
N SER A 39 4.00 -6.01 -1.04
CA SER A 39 2.57 -5.78 -0.87
C SER A 39 1.88 -5.61 -2.22
N LEU A 40 2.41 -4.74 -3.09
CA LEU A 40 1.81 -4.44 -4.39
C LEU A 40 1.83 -5.63 -5.36
N ASN A 41 2.88 -6.45 -5.33
CA ASN A 41 2.95 -7.67 -6.13
C ASN A 41 1.90 -8.71 -5.73
N SER A 42 1.39 -8.64 -4.49
CA SER A 42 0.36 -9.56 -3.98
C SER A 42 -1.08 -9.06 -4.17
N LEU A 43 -1.26 -7.82 -4.62
CA LEU A 43 -2.57 -7.16 -4.70
C LEU A 43 -2.95 -6.87 -6.16
N PRO A 44 -4.24 -6.97 -6.53
CA PRO A 44 -4.68 -6.55 -7.85
C PRO A 44 -4.53 -5.03 -8.02
N PRO A 45 -3.92 -4.55 -9.12
CA PRO A 45 -3.82 -3.13 -9.40
C PRO A 45 -5.19 -2.57 -9.79
N ARG A 46 -5.46 -1.32 -9.40
CA ARG A 46 -6.74 -0.65 -9.66
C ARG A 46 -6.48 0.73 -10.24
N TYR A 47 -6.42 0.79 -11.57
CA TYR A 47 -6.12 2.04 -12.27
C TYR A 47 -7.37 2.89 -12.50
N PHE A 48 -7.19 4.21 -12.40
CA PHE A 48 -8.21 5.19 -12.75
C PHE A 48 -7.57 6.43 -13.38
N VAL A 49 -8.38 7.20 -14.12
CA VAL A 49 -7.98 8.49 -14.66
C VAL A 49 -8.30 9.56 -13.62
N SER A 50 -7.25 10.26 -13.16
CA SER A 50 -7.37 11.35 -12.22
C SER A 50 -7.74 12.65 -12.93
N GLU A 51 -9.04 12.90 -13.12
CA GLU A 51 -9.53 14.29 -13.16
C GLU A 51 -9.55 14.82 -11.72
N LYS A 52 -8.78 15.87 -11.43
CA LYS A 52 -8.60 16.51 -10.10
C LYS A 52 -9.75 16.21 -9.11
N GLY A 53 -9.53 15.20 -8.25
CA GLY A 53 -10.29 14.94 -7.01
C GLY A 53 -11.67 14.27 -7.10
N LYS A 54 -12.38 14.29 -8.24
CA LYS A 54 -13.79 13.81 -8.28
C LYS A 54 -13.93 12.28 -8.26
N MET A 55 -12.99 11.55 -8.88
CA MET A 55 -13.04 10.08 -8.93
C MET A 55 -12.53 9.40 -7.65
N TYR A 56 -11.63 10.05 -6.90
CA TYR A 56 -11.07 9.52 -5.65
C TYR A 56 -12.14 9.15 -4.62
N LYS A 57 -13.05 10.08 -4.33
CA LYS A 57 -14.14 9.87 -3.36
C LYS A 57 -15.06 8.71 -3.75
N LYS A 58 -15.27 8.49 -5.06
CA LYS A 58 -16.18 7.43 -5.52
C LYS A 58 -15.59 6.05 -5.25
N ILE A 59 -14.28 5.88 -5.46
CA ILE A 59 -13.60 4.59 -5.21
C ILE A 59 -13.43 4.36 -3.70
N GLU A 60 -13.11 5.40 -2.93
CA GLU A 60 -12.90 5.30 -1.47
C GLU A 60 -14.13 4.84 -0.70
N VAL A 61 -15.32 5.25 -1.13
CA VAL A 61 -16.60 4.85 -0.52
C VAL A 61 -16.95 3.39 -0.84
N LEU A 62 -16.42 2.83 -1.93
CA LEU A 62 -16.93 1.58 -2.49
C LEU A 62 -16.15 0.32 -2.10
N ASP A 63 -14.96 0.41 -1.49
CA ASP A 63 -14.14 -0.79 -1.31
C ASP A 63 -13.53 -1.02 0.08
N ASN A 64 -14.38 -1.47 1.00
CA ASN A 64 -13.96 -1.99 2.30
C ASN A 64 -13.10 -3.26 2.18
N GLN A 65 -13.32 -4.09 1.16
CA GLN A 65 -12.56 -5.32 0.97
C GLN A 65 -11.11 -5.01 0.61
N LEU A 66 -10.90 -4.06 -0.31
CA LEU A 66 -9.56 -3.59 -0.68
C LEU A 66 -8.78 -3.09 0.53
N LYS A 67 -9.43 -2.36 1.46
CA LYS A 67 -8.76 -1.89 2.69
C LYS A 67 -8.30 -3.06 3.54
N ILE A 68 -9.14 -4.08 3.73
CA ILE A 68 -8.78 -5.30 4.47
C ILE A 68 -7.62 -6.02 3.79
N ASP A 69 -7.70 -6.19 2.48
CA ASP A 69 -6.67 -6.88 1.68
C ASP A 69 -5.33 -6.14 1.75
N VAL A 70 -5.34 -4.80 1.63
CA VAL A 70 -4.16 -3.95 1.76
C VAL A 70 -3.54 -4.07 3.15
N VAL A 71 -4.33 -3.96 4.22
CA VAL A 71 -3.82 -4.10 5.59
C VAL A 71 -3.19 -5.48 5.80
N SER A 72 -3.83 -6.54 5.30
CA SER A 72 -3.31 -7.90 5.37
C SER A 72 -1.99 -8.06 4.60
N ALA A 73 -1.96 -7.62 3.34
CA ALA A 73 -0.78 -7.71 2.48
C ALA A 73 0.42 -6.93 3.06
N VAL A 74 0.19 -5.69 3.52
CA VAL A 74 1.23 -4.86 4.12
C VAL A 74 1.72 -5.46 5.44
N THR A 75 0.82 -6.02 6.26
CA THR A 75 1.22 -6.75 7.48
C THR A 75 2.13 -7.92 7.14
N ASN A 76 1.74 -8.76 6.17
CA ASN A 76 2.51 -9.94 5.79
C ASN A 76 3.88 -9.57 5.22
N ALA A 77 3.94 -8.56 4.36
CA ALA A 77 5.19 -8.05 3.80
C ALA A 77 6.10 -7.47 4.90
N ALA A 78 5.54 -6.69 5.83
CA ALA A 78 6.27 -6.11 6.95
C ALA A 78 6.86 -7.19 7.87
N LEU A 79 6.10 -8.23 8.20
CA LEU A 79 6.61 -9.36 9.00
C LEU A 79 7.70 -10.15 8.26
N THR A 80 7.56 -10.31 6.94
CA THR A 80 8.59 -10.95 6.10
C THR A 80 9.90 -10.18 6.15
N ILE A 81 9.86 -8.86 5.94
CA ILE A 81 11.06 -8.00 5.97
C ILE A 81 11.61 -7.85 7.39
N LYS A 82 10.76 -7.85 8.42
CA LYS A 82 11.22 -7.84 9.82
C LYS A 82 12.12 -9.04 10.15
N ASN A 83 11.73 -10.22 9.68
CA ASN A 83 12.46 -11.46 9.95
C ASN A 83 13.72 -11.61 9.07
N ASN A 84 13.76 -10.94 7.91
CA ASN A 84 14.88 -11.00 6.98
C ASN A 84 15.09 -9.65 6.26
N PRO A 85 15.68 -8.65 6.94
CA PRO A 85 15.89 -7.33 6.35
C PRO A 85 16.99 -7.39 5.29
N ILE A 86 16.72 -6.82 4.11
CA ILE A 86 17.64 -6.83 2.96
C ILE A 86 18.51 -5.54 2.94
N HIS A 87 18.72 -4.88 4.08
CA HIS A 87 19.46 -3.62 4.15
C HIS A 87 20.97 -3.80 4.28
#